data_AF-A0A077PTE9-F1
#
_entry.id   AF-A0A077PTE9-F1
#
_cell.length_a   1.000
_cell.length_b   1.000
_cell.length_c   1.000
_cell.angle_alpha   90.00
_cell.angle_beta   90.00
_cell.angle_gamma   90.00
#
_symmetry.space_group_name_H-M   'P 1'
#
loop_
_entity.id
_entity.type
_entity.pdbx_description
1 polymer ?
#
loop_
_entity_poly.entity_id
_entity_poly.type
_entity_poly.pdbx_seq_one_letter_code
_entity_poly.pdbx_strand_id
1 'polypeptide(L)'
;MLVPNDTSVGWFKLAYETVDEVRLIMGGRIQFVPAGVREKNSSNPKGSMLLIWRPFITPRKTITTVDKEYLFDIGNEQLRKQHESNNRSAR
;
A
#
# COMPACT_ATOMS: atom_id res chain seq x y z
N MET A 1 4.78 2.05 4.08
CA MET A 1 3.59 2.26 4.94
C MET A 1 2.41 2.64 4.05
N LEU A 2 1.23 2.03 4.22
CA LEU A 2 0.00 2.41 3.51
C LEU A 2 -0.78 3.43 4.33
N VAL A 3 -1.10 4.59 3.75
CA VAL A 3 -1.79 5.69 4.44
C VAL A 3 -2.87 6.31 3.54
N PRO A 4 -3.83 7.07 4.12
CA PRO A 4 -4.80 7.83 3.32
C PRO A 4 -4.12 8.83 2.38
N ASN A 5 -4.75 9.12 1.24
CA ASN A 5 -4.25 10.17 0.35
C ASN A 5 -4.65 11.56 0.88
N ASP A 6 -3.94 12.04 1.90
CA ASP A 6 -4.10 13.39 2.43
C ASP A 6 -2.75 14.12 2.47
N THR A 7 -2.53 15.00 1.51
CA THR A 7 -1.29 15.78 1.36
C THR A 7 -1.33 17.14 2.06
N SER A 8 -2.50 17.53 2.56
CA SER A 8 -2.74 18.85 3.16
C SER A 8 -2.45 18.91 4.66
N VAL A 9 -2.11 17.78 5.27
CA VAL A 9 -2.04 17.57 6.72
C VAL A 9 -0.59 17.55 7.24
N GLY A 10 -0.41 17.96 8.49
CA GLY A 10 0.93 18.12 9.09
C GLY A 10 1.76 16.84 9.12
N TRP A 11 1.14 15.67 9.35
CA TRP A 11 1.87 14.41 9.34
C TRP A 11 2.46 14.08 7.96
N PHE A 12 1.79 14.46 6.88
CA PHE A 12 2.30 14.22 5.53
C PHE A 12 3.55 15.07 5.28
N LYS A 13 3.51 16.34 5.69
CA LYS A 13 4.67 17.24 5.61
C LYS A 13 5.89 16.66 6.34
N LEU A 14 5.70 16.18 7.57
CA LEU A 14 6.77 15.55 8.36
C LEU A 14 7.29 14.27 7.70
N ALA A 15 6.41 13.42 7.18
CA ALA A 15 6.82 12.21 6.48
C ALA A 15 7.65 12.54 5.22
N TYR A 16 7.24 13.55 4.45
CA TYR A 16 7.91 13.97 3.22
C TYR A 16 9.36 14.46 3.44
N GLU A 17 9.69 14.90 4.66
CA GLU A 17 11.07 15.29 5.00
C GLU A 17 12.06 14.13 4.92
N THR A 18 11.60 12.90 5.15
CA THR A 18 12.45 11.71 5.28
C THR A 18 12.12 10.58 4.30
N VAL A 19 10.93 10.59 3.70
CA VAL A 19 10.51 9.55 2.75
C VAL A 19 11.35 9.60 1.48
N ASP A 20 11.76 8.43 0.98
CA ASP A 20 12.45 8.35 -0.31
C ASP A 20 11.45 8.52 -1.46
N GLU A 21 10.26 7.93 -1.30
CA GLU A 21 9.23 7.94 -2.32
C GLU A 21 7.81 7.90 -1.73
N VAL A 22 6.96 8.78 -2.25
CA VAL A 22 5.50 8.71 -2.08
C VAL A 22 4.91 8.10 -3.35
N ARG A 23 4.23 6.97 -3.24
CA ARG A 23 3.56 6.34 -4.38
C ARG A 23 2.05 6.40 -4.23
N LEU A 24 1.43 7.25 -5.03
CA LEU A 24 -0.02 7.42 -5.10
C LEU A 24 -0.66 6.19 -5.74
N ILE A 25 -1.72 5.68 -5.13
CA ILE A 25 -2.48 4.55 -5.67
C ILE A 25 -3.68 5.10 -6.44
N MET A 26 -3.69 4.87 -7.74
CA MET A 26 -4.77 5.17 -8.67
C MET A 26 -5.83 4.06 -8.61
N GLY A 27 -7.08 4.35 -8.97
CA GLY A 27 -8.16 3.35 -8.93
C GLY A 27 -8.85 3.18 -7.57
N GLY A 28 -8.64 4.11 -6.63
CA GLY A 28 -9.39 4.23 -5.38
C GLY A 28 -8.63 3.81 -4.13
N ARG A 29 -9.34 3.71 -3.00
CA ARG A 29 -8.78 3.41 -1.69
C ARG A 29 -8.57 1.91 -1.48
N ILE A 30 -7.45 1.54 -0.88
CA ILE A 30 -7.24 0.19 -0.34
C ILE A 30 -7.77 0.17 1.11
N GLN A 31 -8.70 -0.74 1.39
CA GLN A 31 -9.28 -0.93 2.73
C GLN A 31 -8.75 -2.23 3.34
N PHE A 32 -8.30 -2.17 4.58
CA PHE A 32 -8.08 -3.37 5.38
C PHE A 32 -9.42 -3.84 5.94
N VAL A 33 -9.73 -5.11 5.73
CA VAL A 33 -10.94 -5.74 6.25
C VAL A 33 -10.53 -6.55 7.49
N PRO A 34 -11.01 -6.19 8.70
CA PRO A 34 -10.78 -7.00 9.90
C PRO A 34 -11.33 -8.41 9.70
N ALA A 35 -10.67 -9.44 10.25
CA ALA A 35 -11.03 -10.84 10.05
C ALA A 35 -12.49 -11.21 10.45
N GLY A 36 -13.14 -10.39 11.28
CA GLY A 36 -14.53 -10.60 11.73
C GLY A 36 -15.59 -9.73 11.03
N VAL A 37 -15.21 -8.81 10.14
CA VAL A 37 -16.15 -7.85 9.51
C VAL A 37 -16.30 -8.20 8.04
N ARG A 38 -17.52 -8.53 7.61
CA ARG A 38 -17.82 -8.86 6.21
C ARG A 38 -18.20 -7.65 5.36
N GLU A 39 -18.59 -6.55 6.01
CA GLU A 39 -19.12 -5.38 5.32
C GLU A 39 -18.04 -4.33 5.11
N LYS A 40 -17.92 -3.88 3.87
CA LYS A 40 -17.06 -2.75 3.51
C LYS A 40 -17.73 -1.48 4.02
N ASN A 41 -17.17 -0.86 5.04
CA ASN A 41 -17.61 0.46 5.45
C ASN A 41 -17.36 1.46 4.30
N SER A 42 -18.46 1.97 3.73
CA SER A 42 -18.49 2.97 2.66
C SER A 42 -18.18 4.36 3.21
N SER A 43 -16.97 4.57 3.75
CA SER A 43 -16.58 5.87 4.32
C SER A 43 -15.39 6.48 3.59
N ASN A 44 -15.69 7.59 2.90
CA ASN A 44 -14.83 8.65 2.35
C ASN A 44 -13.69 8.22 1.38
N PRO A 45 -13.75 8.62 0.09
CA PRO A 45 -12.90 8.08 -0.98
C PRO A 45 -11.56 8.80 -1.17
N LYS A 46 -10.94 9.38 -0.12
CA LYS A 46 -9.62 10.04 -0.22
C LYS A 46 -8.48 9.02 -0.44
N GLY A 47 -8.53 8.30 -1.57
CA GLY A 47 -7.50 7.43 -2.14
C GLY A 47 -6.68 6.60 -1.15
N SER A 48 -5.50 6.20 -1.59
CA SER A 48 -4.44 5.66 -0.73
C SER A 48 -3.10 6.01 -1.33
N MET A 49 -2.06 6.02 -0.50
CA MET A 49 -0.68 6.15 -0.95
C MET A 49 0.24 5.26 -0.12
N LEU A 50 1.38 4.90 -0.71
CA LEU A 50 2.48 4.26 -0.02
C LEU A 50 3.56 5.29 0.27
N LEU A 51 3.99 5.35 1.53
CA LEU A 51 5.23 6.00 1.93
C LEU A 51 6.33 4.92 1.96
N ILE A 52 7.39 5.11 1.18
CA ILE A 52 8.46 4.13 0.99
C ILE A 52 9.78 4.76 1.46
N TRP A 53 10.36 4.20 2.51
CA TRP A 53 11.72 4.48 2.94
C TRP A 53 12.63 3.37 2.42
N ARG A 54 13.73 3.75 1.77
CA ARG A 54 14.79 2.81 1.39
C ARG A 54 16.00 3.10 2.27
N PRO A 55 16.61 2.09 2.90
CA PRO A 55 17.73 2.30 3.79
C PRO A 55 19.01 2.65 3.02
N PHE A 56 19.95 3.30 3.70
CA PHE A 56 21.33 3.57 3.21
C PHE A 56 21.42 4.42 1.93
N ILE A 57 20.43 5.28 1.71
CA ILE A 57 20.42 6.21 0.58
C ILE A 57 19.99 7.61 1.03
N THR A 58 20.35 8.62 0.23
CA THR A 58 19.73 9.95 0.36
C THR A 58 18.30 9.89 -0.19
N PRO A 59 17.28 10.27 0.59
CA PRO A 59 15.89 10.26 0.14
C PRO A 59 15.69 11.13 -1.10
N ARG A 60 15.14 10.55 -2.17
CA ARG A 60 14.88 11.27 -3.43
C ARG A 60 13.66 12.18 -3.36
N LYS A 61 12.76 11.93 -2.42
CA LYS A 61 11.50 12.67 -2.22
C LYS A 61 10.67 12.73 -3.50
N THR A 62 10.58 11.60 -4.22
CA THR A 62 9.80 11.53 -5.45
C THR A 62 8.34 11.21 -5.17
N ILE A 63 7.46 11.70 -6.05
CA ILE A 63 6.06 11.31 -6.09
C ILE A 63 5.84 10.51 -7.38
N THR A 64 5.36 9.27 -7.24
CA THR A 64 5.03 8.38 -8.36
C THR A 64 3.61 7.85 -8.25
N THR A 65 3.13 7.18 -9.28
CA THR A 65 1.79 6.58 -9.34
C THR A 65 1.87 5.07 -9.57
N VAL A 66 0.85 4.35 -9.12
CA VAL A 66 0.62 2.94 -9.44
C VAL A 66 -0.86 2.64 -9.44
N ASP A 67 -1.31 1.76 -10.33
CA ASP A 67 -2.70 1.30 -10.35
C ASP A 67 -2.96 0.30 -9.21
N LYS A 68 -4.12 0.44 -8.56
CA LYS A 68 -4.56 -0.45 -7.50
C LYS A 68 -4.61 -1.90 -8.01
N GLU A 69 -5.20 -2.12 -9.18
CA GLU A 69 -5.36 -3.43 -9.81
C GLU A 69 -4.02 -4.15 -9.97
N TYR A 70 -2.99 -3.43 -10.43
CA TYR A 70 -1.63 -3.98 -10.53
C TYR A 70 -1.07 -4.46 -9.19
N LEU A 71 -1.33 -3.74 -8.09
CA LEU A 71 -0.93 -4.18 -6.74
C LEU A 71 -1.67 -5.44 -6.30
N PHE A 72 -2.96 -5.56 -6.63
CA PHE A 72 -3.75 -6.77 -6.32
C PHE A 72 -3.24 -7.98 -7.10
N ASP A 73 -2.90 -7.82 -8.37
CA ASP A 73 -2.36 -8.90 -9.20
C ASP A 73 -1.05 -9.45 -8.63
N ILE A 74 -0.13 -8.57 -8.22
CA ILE A 74 1.10 -8.98 -7.52
C ILE A 74 0.76 -9.73 -6.24
N GLY A 75 -0.17 -9.21 -5.43
CA GLY A 75 -0.56 -9.82 -4.16
C GLY A 75 -1.14 -11.24 -4.35
N ASN A 76 -2.04 -11.41 -5.31
CA ASN A 76 -2.65 -12.68 -5.64
C ASN A 76 -1.60 -13.71 -6.08
N GLU A 77 -0.62 -13.29 -6.86
CA GLU A 77 0.48 -14.16 -7.28
C GLU A 77 1.34 -14.63 -6.10
N GLN A 78 1.61 -13.78 -5.10
CA GLN A 78 2.35 -14.19 -3.90
C GLN A 78 1.55 -15.18 -3.04
N LEU A 79 0.25 -14.97 -2.89
CA LEU A 79 -0.64 -15.89 -2.16
C LEU A 79 -0.67 -17.28 -2.82
N ARG A 80 -0.72 -17.32 -4.16
CA ARG A 80 -0.65 -18.57 -4.93
C ARG A 80 0.65 -19.32 -4.66
N LYS A 81 1.80 -18.63 -4.69
CA LYS A 81 3.11 -19.21 -4.38
C LYS A 81 3.19 -19.77 -2.97
N GLN A 82 2.63 -19.07 -1.98
CA GLN A 82 2.58 -19.54 -0.59
C GLN A 82 1.72 -20.81 -0.44
N HIS A 83 0.59 -20.89 -1.13
CA HIS A 83 -0.23 -22.11 -1.13
C HIS A 83 0.51 -23.30 -1.76
N GLU A 84 1.22 -23.07 -2.87
CA GLU A 84 2.02 -24.10 -3.53
C GLU A 84 3.19 -24.58 -2.65
N SER A 85 3.88 -23.68 -1.94
CA SER A 85 4.95 -24.06 -1.01
C SER A 85 4.43 -24.84 0.20
N ASN A 86 3.31 -24.42 0.78
CA ASN A 86 2.73 -25.08 1.95
C ASN A 86 2.27 -26.51 1.62
N ASN A 87 1.70 -26.71 0.43
CA ASN A 87 1.30 -28.03 -0.05
C ASN A 87 2.48 -28.98 -0.34
N ARG A 88 3.67 -28.44 -0.64
CA ARG A 88 4.89 -29.24 -0.82
C ARG A 88 5.51 -29.65 0.51
N SER A 89 5.45 -28.80 1.54
CA SER A 89 5.98 -29.12 2.88
C SER A 89 5.09 -30.09 3.68
N ALA A 90 3.83 -30.27 3.26
CA ALA A 90 2.88 -31.19 3.89
C ALA A 90 2.86 -32.59 3.24
N ARG A 91 3.67 -32.82 2.20
CA ARG A 91 3.87 -34.12 1.55
C ARG A 91 5.26 -34.65 1.89
#